data_AF-A0A7S3HJW3-F1
#
_entry.id   AF-A0A7S3HJW3-F1
#
_cell.length_a   1.000
_cell.length_b   1.000
_cell.length_c   1.000
_cell.angle_alpha   90.00
_cell.angle_beta   90.00
_cell.angle_gamma   90.00
#
_symmetry.space_group_name_H-M   'P 1'
#
loop_
_entity.id
_entity.type
_entity.pdbx_description
1 polymer ?
#
loop_
_entity_poly.entity_id
_entity_poly.type
_entity_poly.pdbx_seq_one_letter_code
_entity_poly.pdbx_strand_id
1 'polypeptide(L)'
;RGDREVVLMAVRQNGFALQYASEELRGDKEVAYAALSQSSLALPYVSEELRADREAWLRAAPARGAFWSSREQMLEETRREPGLLPFLSEALQEDRELVLG
;
A
#
# COMPACT_ATOMS: atom_id res chain seq x y z
N ARG A 1 9.32 -13.06 -19.87
CA ARG A 1 7.89 -12.68 -20.12
C ARG A 1 6.92 -13.67 -19.46
N GLY A 2 7.18 -14.98 -19.51
CA GLY A 2 6.37 -15.98 -18.80
C GLY A 2 6.29 -15.77 -17.28
N ASP A 3 7.40 -15.39 -16.64
CA ASP A 3 7.42 -15.22 -15.18
C ASP A 3 6.48 -14.11 -14.68
N ARG A 4 6.38 -13.01 -15.43
CA ARG A 4 5.48 -11.90 -15.10
C ARG A 4 4.01 -12.31 -15.13
N GLU A 5 3.57 -12.99 -16.19
CA GLU A 5 2.18 -13.44 -16.32
C GLU A 5 1.82 -14.48 -15.26
N VAL A 6 2.73 -15.41 -14.97
CA VAL A 6 2.55 -16.41 -13.92
C VAL A 6 2.39 -15.73 -12.55
N VAL A 7 3.26 -14.78 -12.21
CA VAL A 7 3.15 -14.03 -10.97
C VAL A 7 1.85 -13.21 -10.94
N LEU A 8 1.48 -12.55 -12.03
CA LEU A 8 0.23 -11.78 -12.12
C LEU A 8 -1.00 -12.67 -11.87
N MET A 9 -1.04 -13.88 -12.42
CA MET A 9 -2.10 -14.85 -12.16
C MET A 9 -2.10 -15.34 -10.71
N ALA A 10 -0.93 -15.54 -10.12
CA ALA A 10 -0.80 -15.98 -8.73
C ALA A 10 -1.29 -14.90 -7.75
N VAL A 11 -0.88 -13.63 -7.94
CA VAL A 11 -1.29 -12.53 -7.06
C VAL A 11 -2.78 -12.20 -7.15
N ARG A 12 -3.39 -12.42 -8.32
CA ARG A 12 -4.85 -12.29 -8.50
C ARG A 12 -5.64 -13.35 -7.73
N GLN A 13 -5.06 -14.53 -7.50
CA GLN A 13 -5.69 -15.57 -6.67
C GLN A 13 -5.37 -15.36 -5.19
N ASN A 14 -4.13 -14.96 -4.89
CA ASN A 14 -3.68 -14.70 -3.54
C ASN A 14 -2.64 -13.56 -3.55
N GLY A 15 -3.01 -12.38 -3.05
CA GLY A 15 -2.12 -11.21 -3.03
C GLY A 15 -0.79 -11.46 -2.33
N PHE A 16 -0.73 -12.37 -1.35
CA PHE A 16 0.51 -12.76 -0.68
C PHE A 16 1.52 -13.47 -1.58
N ALA A 17 1.11 -13.99 -2.74
CA ALA A 17 2.03 -14.61 -3.70
C ALA A 17 3.13 -13.64 -4.16
N LEU A 18 2.92 -12.32 -4.01
CA LEU A 18 3.90 -11.28 -4.31
C LEU A 18 5.21 -11.47 -3.55
N GLN A 19 5.18 -12.05 -2.34
CA GLN A 19 6.39 -12.27 -1.53
C GLN A 19 7.42 -13.19 -2.20
N TYR A 20 6.97 -14.05 -3.12
CA TYR A 20 7.82 -14.99 -3.86
C TYR A 20 8.29 -14.44 -5.20
N ALA A 21 7.81 -13.26 -5.60
CA ALA A 21 8.21 -12.63 -6.85
C ALA A 21 9.63 -12.06 -6.75
N SER A 22 10.29 -11.93 -7.90
CA SER A 22 11.55 -11.20 -7.98
C SER A 22 11.38 -9.73 -7.57
N GLU A 23 12.46 -9.09 -7.16
CA GLU A 23 12.45 -7.70 -6.74
C GLU A 23 11.93 -6.76 -7.83
N GLU A 24 12.31 -7.01 -9.09
CA GLU A 24 11.81 -6.30 -10.27
C GLU A 24 10.27 -6.42 -10.42
N LEU A 25 9.71 -7.61 -10.18
CA LEU A 25 8.26 -7.84 -10.27
C LEU A 25 7.50 -7.29 -9.07
N ARG A 26 8.14 -7.13 -7.92
CA ARG A 26 7.56 -6.43 -6.76
C ARG A 26 7.48 -4.91 -6.97
N GLY A 27 8.32 -4.37 -7.86
CA GLY A 27 8.24 -3.00 -8.35
C GLY A 27 7.37 -2.82 -9.61
N ASP A 28 6.88 -3.90 -10.22
CA ASP A 28 5.94 -3.80 -11.34
C ASP A 28 4.58 -3.33 -10.82
N LYS A 29 4.17 -2.13 -11.24
CA LYS A 29 2.92 -1.49 -10.82
C LYS A 29 1.69 -2.37 -11.03
N GLU A 30 1.58 -3.04 -12.17
CA GLU A 30 0.42 -3.89 -12.45
C GLU A 30 0.38 -5.10 -11.53
N VAL A 31 1.51 -5.76 -11.31
CA VAL A 31 1.62 -6.93 -10.44
C VAL A 31 1.37 -6.54 -8.98
N ALA A 32 2.05 -5.50 -8.50
CA ALA A 32 1.91 -4.97 -7.14
C ALA A 32 0.46 -4.53 -6.87
N TYR A 33 -0.14 -3.76 -7.78
CA TYR A 33 -1.52 -3.30 -7.57
C TYR A 33 -2.55 -4.40 -7.65
N ALA A 34 -2.33 -5.43 -8.49
CA ALA A 34 -3.17 -6.62 -8.50
C ALA A 34 -3.08 -7.36 -7.16
N ALA A 35 -1.88 -7.49 -6.59
CA ALA A 35 -1.67 -8.10 -5.27
C ALA A 35 -2.39 -7.31 -4.17
N LEU A 36 -2.24 -5.99 -4.15
CA LEU A 36 -2.86 -5.11 -3.14
C LEU A 36 -4.38 -5.07 -3.24
N SER A 37 -4.91 -5.10 -4.47
CA SER A 37 -6.34 -5.18 -4.71
C SER A 37 -6.94 -6.50 -4.24
N GLN A 38 -6.13 -7.56 -4.18
CA GLN A 38 -6.54 -8.87 -3.69
C GLN A 38 -6.35 -9.03 -2.18
N SER A 39 -5.28 -8.48 -1.63
CA SER A 39 -4.99 -8.50 -0.19
C SER A 39 -4.15 -7.29 0.20
N SER A 40 -4.68 -6.48 1.11
CA SER A 40 -3.98 -5.35 1.72
C SER A 40 -2.67 -5.75 2.40
N LEU A 41 -2.63 -6.98 2.90
CA LEU A 41 -1.49 -7.57 3.58
C LEU A 41 -0.33 -7.91 2.62
N ALA A 42 -0.50 -7.68 1.32
CA ALA A 42 0.57 -7.78 0.33
C ALA A 42 1.51 -6.56 0.33
N LEU A 43 1.11 -5.45 0.96
CA LEU A 43 1.83 -4.17 0.97
C LEU A 43 3.29 -4.24 1.43
N PRO A 44 3.67 -5.01 2.47
CA PRO A 44 5.06 -5.15 2.88
C PRO A 44 5.97 -5.77 1.81
N TYR A 45 5.39 -6.50 0.83
CA TYR A 45 6.14 -7.16 -0.24
C TYR A 45 6.26 -6.33 -1.50
N VAL A 46 5.59 -5.18 -1.55
CA VAL A 46 5.72 -4.23 -2.65
C VAL A 46 7.06 -3.48 -2.53
N SER A 47 7.64 -3.08 -3.66
CA SER A 47 8.90 -2.32 -3.64
C SER A 47 8.80 -1.05 -2.80
N GLU A 48 9.94 -0.55 -2.31
CA GLU A 48 9.97 0.67 -1.50
C GLU A 48 9.39 1.87 -2.24
N GLU A 49 9.68 1.99 -3.52
CA GLU A 49 9.18 3.08 -4.37
C GLU A 49 7.66 3.06 -4.47
N LEU A 50 7.06 1.88 -4.59
CA LEU A 50 5.61 1.73 -4.66
C LEU A 50 4.95 1.77 -3.28
N ARG A 51 5.65 1.43 -2.20
CA ARG A 51 5.19 1.71 -0.83
C ARG A 51 5.15 3.21 -0.54
N ALA A 52 5.97 4.00 -1.23
CA ALA A 52 5.87 5.46 -1.26
C ALA A 52 4.89 5.98 -2.33
N ASP A 53 4.11 5.12 -2.99
CA ASP A 53 3.05 5.55 -3.90
C ASP A 53 1.70 5.56 -3.15
N ARG A 54 1.06 6.73 -3.10
CA ARG A 54 -0.28 6.89 -2.51
C ARG A 54 -1.30 5.92 -3.12
N GLU A 55 -1.19 5.63 -4.42
CA GLU A 55 -2.11 4.72 -5.11
C GLU A 55 -1.97 3.29 -4.58
N ALA A 56 -0.75 2.84 -4.22
CA ALA A 56 -0.57 1.51 -3.61
C ALA A 56 -1.37 1.39 -2.30
N TRP A 57 -1.29 2.42 -1.45
CA TRP A 57 -2.06 2.46 -0.21
C TRP A 57 -3.57 2.52 -0.44
N LEU A 58 -4.03 3.25 -1.44
CA LEU A 58 -5.45 3.25 -1.82
C LEU A 58 -5.94 1.88 -2.28
N ARG A 59 -5.10 1.13 -3.00
CA ARG A 59 -5.41 -0.23 -3.45
C ARG A 59 -5.44 -1.21 -2.28
N ALA A 60 -4.58 -1.01 -1.29
CA ALA A 60 -4.51 -1.82 -0.07
C ALA A 60 -5.56 -1.45 0.98
N ALA A 61 -6.24 -0.30 0.89
CA ALA A 61 -7.20 0.09 1.91
C ALA A 61 -8.40 -0.89 1.98
N PRO A 62 -8.70 -1.50 3.15
CA PRO A 62 -9.75 -2.51 3.28
C PRO A 62 -11.16 -1.97 3.02
N ALA A 63 -11.35 -0.65 3.08
CA ALA A 63 -12.57 0.03 2.68
C ALA A 63 -12.20 1.16 1.69
N ARG A 64 -12.55 0.98 0.41
CA ARG A 64 -12.32 1.92 -0.71
C ARG A 64 -13.01 3.29 -0.59
N GLY A 65 -13.35 3.72 0.62
CA GLY A 65 -13.99 5.01 0.91
C GLY A 65 -13.95 5.46 2.37
N ALA A 66 -13.55 4.61 3.33
CA ALA A 66 -13.61 4.98 4.75
C ALA A 66 -12.26 5.42 5.34
N PHE A 67 -11.13 4.97 4.78
CA PHE A 67 -9.80 5.19 5.38
C PHE A 67 -9.42 6.67 5.49
N TRP A 68 -9.79 7.47 4.48
CA TRP A 68 -9.59 8.94 4.46
C TRP A 68 -10.83 9.74 4.90
N SER A 69 -11.87 9.06 5.39
CA SER A 69 -13.16 9.70 5.68
C SER A 69 -13.24 10.29 7.09
N SER A 70 -12.36 9.86 8.00
CA SER A 70 -12.29 10.34 9.37
C SER A 70 -10.85 10.70 9.74
N ARG A 71 -10.65 11.93 10.24
CA ARG A 71 -9.37 12.42 10.78
C ARG A 71 -8.81 11.45 11.81
N GLU A 72 -9.62 10.99 12.75
CA GLU A 72 -9.18 10.07 13.82
C GLU A 72 -8.64 8.75 13.27
N GLN A 73 -9.28 8.18 12.24
CA GLN A 73 -8.81 6.95 11.61
C GLN A 73 -7.50 7.16 10.84
N MET A 74 -7.37 8.29 10.13
CA MET A 74 -6.11 8.67 9.47
C MET A 74 -4.96 8.83 10.47
N LEU A 75 -5.22 9.46 11.63
CA LEU A 75 -4.20 9.68 12.66
C LEU A 75 -3.72 8.35 13.27
N GLU A 76 -4.63 7.46 13.62
CA GLU A 76 -4.29 6.14 14.18
C GLU A 76 -3.48 5.30 13.19
N GLU A 77 -3.88 5.29 11.92
CA GLU A 77 -3.20 4.52 10.89
C GLU A 77 -1.85 5.11 10.50
N THR A 78 -1.71 6.44 10.52
CA THR A 78 -0.39 7.07 10.32
C THR A 78 0.55 6.81 11.51
N ARG A 79 0.02 6.66 12.72
CA ARG A 79 0.80 6.20 13.88
C ARG A 79 1.27 4.75 13.72
N ARG A 80 0.46 3.89 13.11
CA ARG A 80 0.82 2.49 12.81
C ARG A 80 1.81 2.38 11.67
N GLU A 81 1.65 3.22 10.64
CA GLU A 81 2.42 3.22 9.41
C GLU A 81 2.94 4.64 9.09
N PRO A 82 4.05 5.08 9.73
CA PRO A 82 4.58 6.44 9.58
C PRO A 82 4.95 6.83 8.15
N GLY A 83 5.16 5.84 7.27
CA GLY A 83 5.36 6.06 5.84
C GLY A 83 4.20 6.76 5.13
N LEU A 84 3.03 6.84 5.78
CA LEU A 84 1.85 7.56 5.27
C LEU A 84 1.91 9.08 5.44
N LEU A 85 2.77 9.60 6.34
CA LEU A 85 2.87 11.03 6.66
C LEU A 85 2.99 11.94 5.42
N PRO A 86 3.84 11.63 4.41
CA PRO A 86 4.00 12.49 3.23
C PRO A 86 2.76 12.56 2.33
N PHE A 87 1.78 11.66 2.49
CA PHE A 87 0.59 11.57 1.65
C PHE A 87 -0.65 12.19 2.29
N LEU A 88 -0.54 12.67 3.53
CA LEU A 88 -1.60 13.42 4.20
C LEU A 88 -1.74 14.82 3.57
N SER A 89 -2.91 15.45 3.70
CA SER A 89 -3.05 16.86 3.36
C SER A 89 -2.07 17.70 4.17
N GLU A 90 -1.57 18.80 3.60
CA GLU A 90 -0.61 19.72 4.26
C GLU A 90 -1.07 20.15 5.67
N ALA A 91 -2.37 20.45 5.83
CA ALA A 91 -2.99 20.79 7.12
C ALA A 91 -2.90 19.69 8.20
N LEU A 92 -2.72 18.43 7.79
CA LEU A 92 -2.53 17.30 8.71
C LEU A 92 -1.04 16.96 8.89
N GLN A 93 -0.18 17.25 7.92
CA GLN A 93 1.26 17.10 8.11
C GLN A 93 1.79 18.04 9.21
N GLU A 94 1.16 19.20 9.37
CA GLU A 94 1.43 20.15 10.45
C GLU A 94 0.76 19.79 11.79
N ASP A 95 -0.05 18.73 11.83
CA ASP A 95 -0.76 18.33 13.04
C ASP A 95 0.22 17.80 14.09
N ARG A 96 0.31 18.51 15.22
CA ARG A 96 1.22 18.16 16.31
C ARG A 96 0.92 16.79 16.92
N GLU A 97 -0.30 16.27 16.77
CA GLU A 97 -0.66 14.91 17.20
C GLU A 97 -0.01 13.81 16.36
N LEU A 98 0.42 14.12 15.12
CA LEU A 98 1.14 13.19 14.24
C LEU A 98 2.66 13.23 14.45
N VAL A 99 3.20 14.40 14.78
CA VAL A 99 4.65 14.64 14.83
C VAL A 99 5.26 14.26 16.18
N LEU A 100 4.45 14.13 17.24
CA LEU A 100 4.91 13.94 18.63
C LEU A 100 4.56 12.58 19.25
N GLY A 101 4.03 11.63 18.47
CA GLY A 101 3.63 10.29 18.91
C GLY A 101 4.73 9.24 18.82
#